data_AF-A0A554KBR3-F1
#
_entry.id   AF-A0A554KBR3-F1
#
_cell.length_a   1.000
_cell.length_b   1.000
_cell.length_c   1.000
_cell.angle_alpha   90.00
_cell.angle_beta   90.00
_cell.angle_gamma   90.00
#
_symmetry.space_group_name_H-M   'P 1'
#
loop_
_entity.id
_entity.type
_entity.pdbx_description
1 polymer ?
#
loop_
_entity_poly.entity_id
_entity_poly.type
_entity_poly.pdbx_seq_one_letter_code
_entity_poly.pdbx_strand_id
1 'polypeptide(L)'
;MVKEIVRFPQPEKLSPVLQRIQDMSLHFTSEQFSEALQLSRSRKYSDVALDIQIAEDSILGPLKILLGVFFGPKKSNEEIAPEFILMIELVTRSLARDETIKHVKDIELFTKALAEIKARAQQLGLDV
;
A
#
# COMPACT_ATOMS: atom_id res chain seq x y z
N MET A 1 2.29 5.54 32.30
CA MET A 1 2.70 6.06 30.98
C MET A 1 1.44 6.44 30.23
N VAL A 2 1.28 7.71 29.85
CA VAL A 2 0.15 8.15 29.03
C VAL A 2 0.53 7.84 27.59
N LYS A 3 -0.16 6.89 26.94
CA LYS A 3 -0.06 6.71 25.48
C LYS A 3 -0.64 7.99 24.88
N GLU A 4 0.19 8.78 24.22
CA GLU A 4 -0.23 9.98 23.52
C GLU A 4 -1.13 9.55 22.36
N ILE A 5 -2.45 9.76 22.51
CA ILE A 5 -3.43 9.39 21.49
C ILE A 5 -3.32 10.43 20.38
N VAL A 6 -2.57 10.08 19.33
CA VAL A 6 -2.53 10.87 18.10
C VAL A 6 -3.91 10.83 17.48
N ARG A 7 -4.65 11.94 17.53
CA ARG A 7 -5.93 12.08 16.83
C ARG A 7 -5.66 12.54 15.41
N PHE A 8 -6.07 11.72 14.46
CA PHE A 8 -5.83 11.97 13.04
C PHE A 8 -6.87 12.97 12.53
N PRO A 9 -6.47 14.13 11.96
CA PRO A 9 -7.43 15.01 11.31
C PRO A 9 -8.02 14.26 10.11
N GLN A 10 -9.34 14.22 10.00
CA GLN A 10 -10.00 13.64 8.83
C GLN A 10 -9.86 14.64 7.67
N PRO A 11 -9.21 14.29 6.56
CA PRO A 11 -9.30 15.10 5.35
C PRO A 11 -10.73 14.99 4.78
N GLU A 12 -11.35 16.12 4.47
CA GLU A 12 -12.74 16.17 3.99
C GLU A 12 -12.91 15.50 2.61
N LYS A 13 -11.84 15.33 1.82
CA LYS A 13 -11.80 14.63 0.53
C LYS A 13 -10.41 14.03 0.25
N LEU A 14 -10.36 12.86 -0.39
CA LEU A 14 -9.12 12.30 -0.95
C LEU A 14 -8.57 13.19 -2.07
N SER A 15 -7.26 13.22 -2.25
CA SER A 15 -6.65 13.81 -3.45
C SER A 15 -7.00 12.98 -4.70
N PRO A 16 -6.89 13.52 -5.92
CA PRO A 16 -7.12 12.75 -7.15
C PRO A 16 -6.25 11.49 -7.27
N VAL A 17 -5.02 11.53 -6.75
CA VAL A 17 -4.09 10.39 -6.73
C VAL A 17 -4.63 9.29 -5.81
N LEU A 18 -4.94 9.66 -4.55
CA LEU A 18 -5.43 8.72 -3.55
C LEU A 18 -6.82 8.17 -3.91
N GLN A 19 -7.68 9.00 -4.53
CA GLN A 19 -8.96 8.55 -5.06
C GLN A 19 -8.78 7.48 -6.13
N ARG A 20 -7.85 7.68 -7.07
CA ARG A 20 -7.57 6.68 -8.11
C ARG A 20 -7.08 5.35 -7.53
N ILE A 21 -6.23 5.37 -6.49
CA ILE A 21 -5.83 4.14 -5.77
C ILE A 21 -7.03 3.48 -5.08
N GLN A 22 -7.93 4.27 -4.49
CA GLN A 22 -9.16 3.74 -3.88
C GLN A 22 -10.04 3.04 -4.91
N ASP A 23 -10.11 3.55 -6.15
CA ASP A 23 -10.98 3.04 -7.21
C ASP A 23 -10.36 1.85 -7.98
N MET A 24 -9.04 1.67 -7.96
CA MET A 24 -8.37 0.54 -8.62
C MET A 24 -8.76 -0.80 -8.01
N SER A 25 -8.93 -1.82 -8.84
CA SER A 25 -9.19 -3.20 -8.40
C SER A 25 -7.90 -3.99 -8.28
N LEU A 26 -7.80 -4.85 -7.27
CA LEU A 26 -6.73 -5.85 -7.19
C LEU A 26 -6.98 -6.94 -8.24
N HIS A 27 -5.92 -7.52 -8.77
CA HIS A 27 -5.99 -8.67 -9.67
C HIS A 27 -6.41 -9.94 -8.92
N PHE A 28 -6.01 -10.05 -7.66
CA PHE A 28 -6.24 -11.21 -6.80
C PHE A 28 -6.97 -10.83 -5.51
N THR A 29 -7.83 -11.74 -5.05
CA THR A 29 -8.25 -11.77 -3.65
C THR A 29 -7.08 -12.21 -2.76
N SER A 30 -7.19 -12.04 -1.44
CA SER A 30 -6.12 -12.44 -0.50
C SER A 30 -5.75 -13.93 -0.59
N GLU A 31 -6.73 -14.81 -0.79
CA GLU A 31 -6.50 -16.25 -0.97
C GLU A 31 -5.77 -16.52 -2.29
N GLN A 32 -6.26 -15.95 -3.40
CA GLN A 32 -5.67 -16.10 -4.73
C GLN A 32 -4.25 -15.53 -4.81
N PHE A 33 -3.96 -14.44 -4.09
CA PHE A 33 -2.63 -13.83 -4.08
C PHE A 33 -1.57 -14.80 -3.53
N SER A 34 -1.91 -15.56 -2.49
CA SER A 34 -1.00 -16.55 -1.90
C SER A 34 -0.72 -17.70 -2.86
N GLU A 35 -1.73 -18.15 -3.59
CA GLU A 35 -1.59 -19.18 -4.62
C GLU A 35 -0.77 -18.68 -5.81
N ALA A 36 -1.05 -17.47 -6.30
CA ALA A 36 -0.29 -16.81 -7.37
C ALA A 36 1.20 -16.69 -7.01
N LEU A 37 1.51 -16.29 -5.77
CA LEU A 37 2.89 -16.20 -5.28
C LEU A 37 3.59 -17.56 -5.24
N GLN A 38 2.90 -18.63 -4.85
CA GLN A 38 3.45 -19.99 -4.87
C GLN A 38 3.70 -20.47 -6.30
N LEU A 39 2.77 -20.17 -7.22
CA LEU A 39 2.89 -20.50 -8.64
C LEU A 39 4.09 -19.81 -9.28
N SER A 40 4.23 -18.49 -9.09
CA SER A 40 5.38 -17.68 -9.55
C SER A 40 6.73 -18.22 -9.04
N ARG A 41 6.79 -18.67 -7.79
CA ARG A 41 8.02 -19.23 -7.18
C ARG A 41 8.32 -20.66 -7.62
N SER A 42 7.35 -21.36 -8.20
CA SER A 42 7.57 -22.70 -8.74
C SER A 42 8.42 -22.57 -10.01
N ARG A 43 9.68 -23.03 -9.97
CA ARG A 43 10.69 -22.90 -11.05
C ARG A 43 10.29 -23.48 -12.42
N LYS A 44 9.06 -23.98 -12.58
CA LYS A 44 8.52 -24.54 -13.82
C LYS A 44 7.77 -23.52 -14.69
N TYR A 45 7.33 -22.38 -14.13
CA TYR A 45 6.55 -21.38 -14.84
C TYR A 45 7.04 -19.96 -14.50
N SER A 46 7.87 -19.38 -15.37
CA SER A 46 8.09 -17.92 -15.40
C SER A 46 7.03 -17.34 -16.33
N ASP A 47 5.90 -16.96 -15.75
CA ASP A 47 4.88 -16.18 -16.45
C ASP A 47 5.06 -14.71 -16.05
N VAL A 48 5.74 -13.97 -16.93
CA VAL A 48 6.05 -12.55 -16.71
C VAL A 48 4.77 -11.73 -16.49
N ALA A 49 3.65 -12.10 -17.10
CA ALA A 49 2.39 -11.39 -16.89
C ALA A 49 1.85 -11.62 -15.47
N LEU A 50 1.93 -12.86 -14.98
CA LEU A 50 1.58 -13.21 -13.60
C LEU A 50 2.49 -12.48 -12.60
N ASP A 51 3.79 -12.45 -12.85
CA ASP A 51 4.76 -11.77 -11.98
C ASP A 51 4.47 -10.25 -11.91
N ILE A 52 4.11 -9.61 -13.04
CA ILE A 52 3.72 -8.20 -13.06
C ILE A 52 2.44 -7.95 -12.25
N GLN A 53 1.43 -8.82 -12.36
CA GLN A 53 0.19 -8.70 -11.58
C GLN A 53 0.43 -8.87 -10.08
N ILE A 54 1.28 -9.83 -9.70
CA ILE A 54 1.69 -10.03 -8.30
C ILE A 54 2.43 -8.81 -7.78
N ALA A 55 3.38 -8.26 -8.56
CA ALA A 55 4.13 -7.07 -8.19
C ALA A 55 3.19 -5.87 -7.98
N GLU A 56 2.22 -5.67 -8.89
CA GLU A 56 1.21 -4.62 -8.80
C GLU A 56 0.36 -4.75 -7.53
N ASP A 57 -0.23 -5.93 -7.28
CA ASP A 57 -1.07 -6.18 -6.10
C ASP A 57 -0.28 -6.09 -4.79
N SER A 58 1.02 -6.43 -4.81
CA SER A 58 1.91 -6.30 -3.64
C SER A 58 2.13 -4.85 -3.19
N ILE A 59 1.90 -3.87 -4.08
CA ILE A 59 1.89 -2.45 -3.75
C ILE A 59 0.46 -1.97 -3.50
N LEU A 60 -0.44 -2.25 -4.43
CA LEU A 60 -1.79 -1.72 -4.40
C LEU A 60 -2.55 -2.19 -3.15
N GLY A 61 -2.39 -3.45 -2.75
CA GLY A 61 -3.01 -4.01 -1.55
C GLY A 61 -2.66 -3.21 -0.29
N PRO A 62 -1.37 -3.10 0.09
CA PRO A 62 -0.94 -2.27 1.20
C PRO A 62 -1.35 -0.79 1.08
N LEU A 63 -1.27 -0.18 -0.10
CA LEU A 63 -1.73 1.21 -0.31
C LEU A 63 -3.22 1.39 0.01
N LYS A 64 -4.08 0.44 -0.40
CA LYS A 64 -5.51 0.49 -0.09
C LYS A 64 -5.79 0.33 1.41
N ILE A 65 -5.02 -0.51 2.11
CA ILE A 65 -5.10 -0.64 3.57
C ILE A 65 -4.70 0.68 4.24
N LEU A 66 -3.55 1.27 3.83
CA LEU A 66 -3.07 2.56 4.33
C LEU A 66 -4.11 3.67 4.13
N LEU A 67 -4.79 3.69 2.99
CA LEU A 67 -5.89 4.62 2.72
C LEU A 67 -7.08 4.42 3.66
N GLY A 68 -7.52 3.17 3.85
CA GLY A 68 -8.62 2.85 4.76
C GLY A 68 -8.32 3.28 6.20
N VAL A 69 -7.07 3.12 6.64
CA VAL A 69 -6.62 3.51 7.97
C VAL A 69 -6.51 5.04 8.12
N PHE A 70 -5.85 5.73 7.19
CA PHE A 70 -5.63 7.17 7.34
C PHE A 70 -6.83 8.04 7.00
N PHE A 71 -7.65 7.61 6.04
CA PHE A 71 -8.68 8.43 5.41
C PHE A 71 -10.09 7.84 5.59
N GLY A 72 -10.26 6.74 6.33
CA GLY A 72 -11.55 6.13 6.62
C GLY A 72 -12.37 6.86 7.70
N PRO A 73 -13.71 6.78 7.67
CA PRO A 73 -14.57 7.40 8.68
C PRO A 73 -14.57 6.61 10.01
N LYS A 74 -14.12 7.27 11.09
CA LYS A 74 -14.18 6.89 12.53
C LYS A 74 -13.19 5.81 13.05
N LYS A 75 -12.36 6.25 14.02
CA LYS A 75 -11.82 5.53 15.21
C LYS A 75 -10.84 4.35 15.04
N SER A 76 -10.34 3.99 13.86
CA SER A 76 -9.30 2.94 13.76
C SER A 76 -7.91 3.37 14.22
N ASN A 77 -7.64 4.67 14.32
CA ASN A 77 -6.27 5.15 14.27
C ASN A 77 -5.56 5.16 15.64
N GLU A 78 -6.22 4.71 16.70
CA GLU A 78 -5.71 4.81 18.08
C GLU A 78 -4.62 3.76 18.41
N GLU A 79 -4.40 2.71 17.59
CA GLU A 79 -3.43 1.63 17.90
C GLU A 79 -2.52 1.14 16.76
N ILE A 80 -2.65 1.64 15.53
CA ILE A 80 -2.07 0.97 14.33
C ILE A 80 -0.63 1.41 14.00
N ALA A 81 0.03 2.24 14.82
CA ALA A 81 1.32 2.85 14.46
C ALA A 81 2.42 1.87 13.97
N PRO A 82 2.64 0.69 14.60
CA PRO A 82 3.68 -0.24 14.14
C PRO A 82 3.34 -0.95 12.83
N GLU A 83 2.10 -1.42 12.68
CA GLU A 83 1.61 -2.11 11.47
C GLU A 83 1.55 -1.14 10.29
N PHE A 84 1.28 0.13 10.59
CA PHE A 84 1.27 1.21 9.63
C PHE A 84 2.66 1.50 9.05
N ILE A 85 3.68 1.63 9.90
CA ILE A 85 5.08 1.81 9.46
C ILE A 85 5.52 0.61 8.63
N LEU A 86 5.18 -0.61 9.07
CA LEU A 86 5.47 -1.84 8.32
C LEU A 86 4.88 -1.80 6.91
N MET A 87 3.62 -1.37 6.76
CA MET A 87 2.97 -1.26 5.44
C MET A 87 3.64 -0.22 4.54
N ILE A 88 4.05 0.93 5.09
CA ILE A 88 4.86 1.91 4.33
C ILE A 88 6.19 1.30 3.89
N GLU A 89 6.88 0.59 4.79
CA GLU A 89 8.15 -0.06 4.47
C GLU A 89 7.99 -1.12 3.38
N LEU A 90 6.92 -1.92 3.45
CA LEU A 90 6.61 -2.93 2.44
C LEU A 90 6.45 -2.28 1.07
N VAL A 91 5.61 -1.24 0.95
CA VAL A 91 5.42 -0.52 -0.32
C VAL A 91 6.73 0.11 -0.80
N THR A 92 7.49 0.74 0.11
CA THR A 92 8.78 1.37 -0.21
C THR A 92 9.77 0.33 -0.77
N ARG A 93 9.86 -0.85 -0.14
CA ARG A 93 10.76 -1.92 -0.59
C ARG A 93 10.31 -2.50 -1.92
N SER A 94 9.02 -2.73 -2.13
CA SER A 94 8.47 -3.21 -3.40
C SER A 94 8.81 -2.24 -4.53
N LEU A 95 8.53 -0.94 -4.35
CA LEU A 95 8.83 0.09 -5.36
C LEU A 95 10.34 0.23 -5.66
N ALA A 96 11.22 -0.03 -4.69
CA ALA A 96 12.65 0.21 -4.84
C ALA A 96 13.46 -1.00 -5.35
N ARG A 97 13.01 -2.23 -5.08
CA ARG A 97 13.85 -3.44 -5.25
C ARG A 97 13.29 -4.47 -6.23
N ASP A 98 12.02 -4.41 -6.56
CA ASP A 98 11.42 -5.39 -7.47
C ASP A 98 11.64 -4.95 -8.92
N GLU A 99 12.52 -5.64 -9.64
CA GLU A 99 12.77 -5.35 -11.06
C GLU A 99 11.50 -5.51 -11.92
N THR A 100 10.60 -6.41 -11.52
CA THR A 100 9.31 -6.63 -12.17
C THR A 100 8.43 -5.39 -12.10
N ILE A 101 8.59 -4.60 -11.04
CA ILE A 101 7.78 -3.41 -10.79
C ILE A 101 7.98 -2.33 -11.84
N LYS A 102 9.16 -2.30 -12.48
CA LYS A 102 9.47 -1.36 -13.58
C LYS A 102 8.57 -1.57 -14.80
N HIS A 103 7.92 -2.73 -14.89
CA HIS A 103 6.98 -3.07 -15.97
C HIS A 103 5.52 -2.80 -15.60
N VAL A 104 5.23 -2.41 -14.34
CA VAL A 104 3.89 -2.05 -13.90
C VAL A 104 3.53 -0.66 -14.43
N LYS A 105 2.38 -0.54 -15.11
CA LYS A 105 1.95 0.69 -15.79
C LYS A 105 1.70 1.85 -14.83
N ASP A 106 1.13 1.57 -13.66
CA ASP A 106 0.73 2.58 -12.68
C ASP A 106 1.83 2.87 -11.62
N ILE A 107 3.09 2.50 -11.86
CA ILE A 107 4.20 2.70 -10.91
C ILE A 107 4.36 4.17 -10.44
N GLU A 108 4.19 5.14 -11.35
CA GLU A 108 4.25 6.56 -10.99
C GLU A 108 3.10 6.97 -10.08
N LEU A 109 1.91 6.41 -10.31
CA LEU A 109 0.73 6.65 -9.47
C LEU A 109 0.96 6.11 -8.07
N PHE A 110 1.49 4.88 -7.95
CA PHE A 110 1.83 4.26 -6.66
C PHE A 110 2.88 5.05 -5.89
N THR A 111 3.91 5.55 -6.59
CA THR A 111 4.96 6.37 -5.99
C THR A 111 4.40 7.67 -5.44
N LYS A 112 3.54 8.35 -6.20
CA LYS A 112 2.87 9.59 -5.76
C LYS A 112 1.94 9.33 -4.57
N ALA A 113 1.16 8.24 -4.62
CA ALA A 113 0.28 7.85 -3.53
C ALA A 113 1.04 7.58 -2.23
N LEU A 114 2.15 6.83 -2.30
CA LEU A 114 3.01 6.59 -1.14
C LEU A 114 3.58 7.90 -0.59
N ALA A 115 4.02 8.83 -1.44
CA ALA A 115 4.55 10.12 -1.00
C ALA A 115 3.50 10.95 -0.26
N GLU A 116 2.25 10.99 -0.74
CA GLU A 116 1.16 11.68 -0.05
C GLU A 116 0.82 11.04 1.30
N ILE A 117 0.81 9.71 1.36
CA ILE A 117 0.61 8.95 2.60
C ILE A 117 1.75 9.23 3.61
N LYS A 118 3.01 9.24 3.17
CA LYS A 118 4.17 9.60 4.01
C LYS A 118 4.11 11.03 4.52
N ALA A 119 3.79 11.99 3.65
CA ALA A 119 3.64 13.38 4.04
C ALA A 119 2.55 13.53 5.12
N ARG A 120 1.46 12.78 5.00
CA ARG A 120 0.40 12.76 6.02
C ARG A 120 0.87 12.11 7.32
N ALA A 121 1.60 11.01 7.26
CA ALA A 121 2.18 10.35 8.42
C ALA A 121 3.13 11.29 9.20
N GLN A 122 3.98 12.04 8.48
CA GLN A 122 4.91 13.01 9.06
C GLN A 122 4.18 14.19 9.72
N GLN A 123 3.09 14.70 9.13
CA GLN A 123 2.22 15.69 9.77
C GLN A 123 1.63 15.21 11.09
N LEU A 124 1.56 13.89 11.29
CA LEU A 124 1.04 13.25 12.49
C LEU A 124 2.14 12.86 13.49
N GLY A 125 3.40 13.21 13.21
CA GLY A 125 4.54 12.89 14.07
C GLY A 125 5.03 11.44 13.96
N LEU A 126 4.64 10.71 12.91
CA LEU A 126 5.18 9.39 12.62
C LEU A 126 6.50 9.53 11.83
N ASP A 127 7.54 8.81 12.25
CA ASP A 127 8.84 8.75 11.57
C ASP A 127 8.81 7.65 10.49
N VAL A 128 8.66 8.04 9.21
CA VAL A 128 8.43 7.15 8.04
C VAL A 128 9.16 7.57 6.78
#